data_AF-A0A9E3SBI8-F1
#
_entry.id   AF-A0A9E3SBI8-F1
#
_cell.length_a   1.000
_cell.length_b   1.000
_cell.length_c   1.000
_cell.angle_alpha   90.00
_cell.angle_beta   90.00
_cell.angle_gamma   90.00
#
_symmetry.space_group_name_H-M   'P 1'
#
loop_
_entity.id
_entity.type
_entity.pdbx_description
1 polymer ?
#
loop_
_entity_poly.entity_id
_entity_poly.type
_entity_poly.pdbx_seq_one_letter_code
_entity_poly.pdbx_strand_id
1 'polypeptide(L)'
;FSLIVILPVVLLIYGGLRLLSAGRFRIRHLTLVSVVVWFASWVVLLGIGIGTAFDFGHTGQFESHLKTIEPAAEKPFVIGLKSEVASINQFKSMMIDDSRLMFFDLYENKIFQFPRLRVIPSDDALIHLRLVEESCGRSLSKAESRAQNIDYGVSISDSSLYMPLLFSYPASDLIRAQEAKLYVEIPVGKKVYFEESVYTNNLPNEVNYRFLRRYAGKSYVMTQAGLKVVE
;
A
#
# COMPACT_ATOMS: atom_id res chain seq x y z
N PHE A 1 -6.35 21.69 11.00
CA PHE A 1 -6.41 20.97 12.29
C PHE A 1 -6.08 21.88 13.47
N SER A 2 -4.89 22.51 13.52
CA SER A 2 -4.43 23.30 14.67
C SER A 2 -5.38 24.43 15.09
N LEU A 3 -6.00 25.16 14.16
CA LEU A 3 -6.95 26.25 14.48
C LEU A 3 -8.24 25.77 15.15
N ILE A 4 -8.73 24.57 14.80
CA ILE A 4 -9.98 24.02 15.36
C ILE A 4 -9.81 23.66 16.84
N VAL A 5 -8.61 23.23 17.23
CA VAL A 5 -8.27 22.85 18.60
C VAL A 5 -7.77 24.05 19.41
N ILE A 6 -6.89 24.88 18.83
CA ILE A 6 -6.22 25.97 19.54
C ILE A 6 -7.17 27.16 19.78
N LEU A 7 -8.01 27.55 18.82
CA LEU A 7 -8.88 28.72 18.99
C LEU A 7 -9.85 28.59 20.17
N PRO A 8 -10.54 27.44 20.40
CA PRO A 8 -11.35 27.25 21.59
C PRO A 8 -10.55 27.36 22.89
N VAL A 9 -9.34 26.78 22.94
CA VAL A 9 -8.48 26.85 24.13
C VAL A 9 -8.06 28.29 24.41
N VAL A 10 -7.64 29.03 23.39
CA VAL A 10 -7.28 30.46 23.50
C VAL A 10 -8.49 31.28 23.94
N LEU A 11 -9.69 31.01 23.42
CA LEU A 11 -10.92 31.68 23.83
C LEU A 11 -11.31 31.38 25.28
N LEU A 12 -11.08 30.15 25.76
CA LEU A 12 -11.29 29.77 27.16
C LEU A 12 -10.32 30.52 28.08
N ILE A 13 -9.03 30.57 27.73
CA ILE A 13 -8.01 31.32 28.49
C ILE A 13 -8.36 32.81 28.50
N TYR A 14 -8.69 33.38 27.33
CA TYR A 14 -9.11 34.77 27.20
C TYR A 14 -10.36 35.06 28.05
N GLY A 15 -11.35 34.16 28.03
CA GLY A 15 -12.55 34.24 28.86
C GLY A 15 -12.22 34.25 30.35
N GLY A 16 -11.35 33.35 30.81
CA GLY A 16 -10.90 33.28 32.20
C GLY A 16 -10.17 34.55 32.66
N LEU A 17 -9.21 35.04 31.86
CA LEU A 17 -8.48 36.28 32.15
C LEU A 17 -9.40 37.50 32.18
N ARG A 18 -10.40 37.54 31.29
CA ARG A 18 -11.41 38.60 31.26
C ARG A 18 -12.28 38.60 32.52
N LEU A 19 -12.62 37.42 33.06
CA LEU A 19 -13.39 37.29 34.31
C LEU A 19 -12.57 37.73 35.52
N LEU A 20 -11.33 37.25 35.66
CA LEU A 20 -10.44 37.60 36.79
C LEU A 20 -10.10 39.09 36.83
N SER A 21 -10.00 39.74 35.68
CA SER A 21 -9.70 41.17 35.57
C SER A 21 -10.92 42.08 35.69
N ALA A 22 -12.09 41.55 36.06
CA ALA A 22 -13.36 42.29 36.09
C ALA A 22 -13.65 43.04 34.77
N GLY A 23 -13.26 42.44 33.63
CA GLY A 23 -13.49 43.00 32.30
C GLY A 23 -12.47 44.04 31.82
N ARG A 24 -11.39 44.32 32.58
CA ARG A 24 -10.37 45.31 32.18
C ARG A 24 -9.59 44.92 30.92
N PHE A 25 -9.45 43.63 30.61
CA PHE A 25 -8.80 43.14 29.38
C PHE A 25 -9.80 42.83 28.24
N ARG A 26 -10.75 43.74 27.96
CA ARG A 26 -11.71 43.56 26.86
C ARG A 26 -11.07 43.98 25.53
N ILE A 27 -10.86 43.01 24.63
CA ILE A 27 -10.43 43.26 23.26
C ILE A 27 -11.69 43.28 22.39
N ARG A 28 -11.89 44.38 21.64
CA ARG A 28 -13.08 44.57 20.82
C ARG A 28 -13.09 43.53 19.69
N HIS A 29 -14.24 42.90 19.46
CA HIS A 29 -14.49 41.90 18.40
C HIS A 29 -13.67 40.59 18.45
N LEU A 30 -12.70 40.42 19.37
CA LEU A 30 -11.86 39.22 19.43
C LEU A 30 -12.68 37.92 19.44
N THR A 31 -13.63 37.79 20.36
CA THR A 31 -14.47 36.59 20.46
C THR A 31 -15.25 36.31 19.17
N LEU A 32 -15.82 37.36 18.56
CA LEU A 32 -16.60 37.22 17.33
C LEU A 32 -15.71 36.74 16.17
N VAL A 33 -14.57 37.42 15.96
CA VAL A 33 -13.61 37.07 14.90
C VAL A 33 -13.10 35.64 15.09
N SER A 34 -12.71 35.26 16.30
CA SER A 34 -12.22 33.92 16.59
C SER A 34 -13.27 32.84 16.34
N VAL A 35 -14.55 33.07 16.69
CA VAL A 35 -15.63 32.12 16.42
C VAL A 35 -15.90 31.98 14.92
N VAL A 36 -15.88 33.10 14.17
CA VAL A 36 -16.04 33.07 12.71
C VAL A 36 -14.90 32.30 12.05
N VAL A 37 -13.64 32.57 12.43
CA VAL A 37 -12.47 31.85 11.91
C VAL A 37 -12.51 30.36 12.28
N TRP A 38 -12.95 30.04 13.50
CA TRP A 38 -13.11 28.67 13.95
C TRP A 38 -14.17 27.91 13.12
N PHE A 39 -15.33 28.53 12.88
CA PHE A 39 -16.38 27.94 12.04
C PHE A 39 -15.93 27.79 10.58
N ALA A 40 -15.28 28.80 10.01
CA ALA A 40 -14.69 28.70 8.67
C ALA A 40 -13.67 27.55 8.56
N SER A 41 -12.88 27.32 9.61
CA SER A 41 -11.94 26.19 9.66
C SER A 41 -12.64 24.83 9.58
N TRP A 42 -13.82 24.68 10.19
CA TRP A 42 -14.65 23.47 10.07
C TRP A 42 -15.16 23.26 8.66
N VAL A 43 -15.66 24.32 8.01
CA VAL A 43 -16.16 24.24 6.62
C VAL A 43 -15.06 23.74 5.68
N VAL A 44 -13.84 24.29 5.82
CA VAL A 44 -12.68 23.84 5.02
C VAL A 44 -12.31 22.39 5.34
N LEU A 45 -12.25 22.02 6.63
CA LEU A 45 -11.92 20.64 7.02
C LEU A 45 -12.93 19.64 6.47
N LEU A 46 -14.24 19.95 6.58
CA LEU A 46 -15.31 19.11 6.06
C LEU A 46 -15.23 19.00 4.53
N GLY A 47 -14.95 20.09 3.83
CA GLY A 47 -14.75 20.08 2.38
C GLY A 47 -13.62 19.13 1.96
N ILE A 48 -12.48 19.18 2.65
CA ILE A 48 -11.34 18.27 2.41
C ILE A 48 -11.73 16.81 2.71
N GLY A 49 -12.38 16.57 3.86
CA GLY A 49 -12.83 15.25 4.27
C GLY A 49 -13.79 14.61 3.27
N ILE A 50 -14.82 15.35 2.86
CA ILE A 50 -15.81 14.90 1.86
C ILE A 50 -15.13 14.67 0.51
N GLY A 51 -14.27 15.58 0.07
CA GLY A 51 -13.53 15.44 -1.18
C GLY A 51 -12.64 14.19 -1.20
N THR A 52 -11.98 13.89 -0.07
CA THR A 52 -11.18 12.68 0.09
C THR A 52 -12.07 11.44 0.08
N ALA A 53 -13.22 11.45 0.76
CA ALA A 53 -14.13 10.32 0.77
C ALA A 53 -14.65 9.98 -0.64
N PHE A 54 -15.00 11.00 -1.46
CA PHE A 54 -15.39 10.77 -2.85
C PHE A 54 -14.28 10.18 -3.71
N ASP A 55 -13.02 10.44 -3.37
CA ASP A 55 -11.85 9.88 -4.04
C ASP A 55 -11.72 8.36 -3.82
N PHE A 56 -12.49 7.76 -2.90
CA PHE A 56 -12.62 6.32 -2.67
C PHE A 56 -13.88 5.71 -3.30
N GLY A 57 -14.68 6.49 -4.04
CA GLY A 57 -15.97 6.04 -4.57
C GLY A 57 -15.89 5.04 -5.73
N HIS A 58 -14.76 5.00 -6.45
CA HIS A 58 -14.55 4.06 -7.56
C HIS A 58 -13.20 3.38 -7.42
N THR A 59 -13.16 2.09 -7.74
CA THR A 59 -11.92 1.30 -7.86
C THR A 59 -11.65 1.04 -9.34
N GLY A 60 -10.46 1.42 -9.78
CA GLY A 60 -9.97 1.15 -11.13
C GLY A 60 -8.87 0.11 -11.07
N GLN A 61 -8.75 -0.66 -12.15
CA GLN A 61 -7.76 -1.72 -12.27
C GLN A 61 -6.98 -1.57 -13.57
N PHE A 62 -5.71 -1.94 -13.54
CA PHE A 62 -4.86 -2.09 -14.70
C PHE A 62 -4.24 -3.47 -14.65
N GLU A 63 -4.55 -4.30 -15.65
CA GLU A 63 -4.08 -5.68 -15.71
C GLU A 63 -3.04 -5.82 -16.82
N SER A 64 -1.85 -6.28 -16.43
CA SER A 64 -0.74 -6.56 -17.32
C SER A 64 -0.47 -8.06 -17.36
N HIS A 65 -0.66 -8.68 -18.52
CA HIS A 65 -0.22 -10.04 -18.76
C HIS A 65 1.30 -10.03 -19.03
N LEU A 66 2.09 -10.44 -18.03
CA LEU A 66 3.53 -10.26 -18.03
C LEU A 66 4.25 -11.30 -18.89
N LYS A 67 3.90 -12.58 -18.75
CA LYS A 67 4.51 -13.67 -19.53
C LYS A 67 3.71 -14.97 -19.44
N THR A 68 3.73 -15.73 -20.53
CA THR A 68 3.34 -17.16 -20.55
C THR A 68 4.60 -18.00 -20.73
N ILE A 69 4.74 -19.07 -19.96
CA ILE A 69 5.95 -19.90 -19.91
C ILE A 69 5.56 -21.38 -20.06
N GLU A 70 6.27 -22.10 -20.92
CA GLU A 70 6.18 -23.56 -20.99
C GLU A 70 6.94 -24.19 -19.80
N PRO A 71 6.27 -24.93 -18.91
CA PRO A 71 6.91 -25.45 -17.71
C PRO A 71 7.84 -26.62 -18.02
N ALA A 72 9.10 -26.50 -17.60
CA ALA A 72 10.08 -27.59 -17.66
C ALA A 72 9.53 -28.89 -17.02
N ALA A 73 9.92 -30.05 -17.57
CA ALA A 73 9.39 -31.34 -17.12
C ALA A 73 9.85 -31.70 -15.70
N GLU A 74 11.13 -31.50 -15.38
CA GLU A 74 11.73 -31.99 -14.14
C GLU A 74 12.19 -30.88 -13.18
N LYS A 75 12.36 -29.65 -13.68
CA LYS A 75 12.86 -28.52 -12.88
C LYS A 75 11.70 -27.71 -12.31
N PRO A 76 11.75 -27.31 -11.02
CA PRO A 76 10.75 -26.45 -10.45
C PRO A 76 10.83 -25.04 -11.04
N PHE A 77 9.69 -24.36 -11.13
CA PHE A 77 9.67 -22.92 -11.36
C PHE A 77 10.10 -22.20 -10.08
N VAL A 78 11.08 -21.29 -10.19
CA VAL A 78 11.71 -20.64 -9.04
C VAL A 78 11.07 -19.29 -8.75
N ILE A 79 10.70 -19.03 -7.50
CA ILE A 79 10.18 -17.73 -7.04
C ILE A 79 11.10 -17.20 -5.94
N GLY A 80 11.58 -15.97 -6.10
CA GLY A 80 12.49 -15.33 -5.15
C GLY A 80 12.31 -13.82 -5.08
N LEU A 81 12.99 -13.19 -4.11
CA LEU A 81 13.10 -11.75 -4.02
C LEU A 81 14.34 -11.22 -4.73
N LYS A 82 14.24 -10.01 -5.30
CA LYS A 82 15.42 -9.24 -5.68
C LYS A 82 16.22 -8.87 -4.41
N SER A 83 17.55 -8.87 -4.50
CA SER A 83 18.49 -8.76 -3.37
C SER A 83 18.46 -7.43 -2.58
N GLU A 84 17.50 -6.52 -2.83
CA GLU A 84 17.52 -5.12 -2.39
C GLU A 84 16.75 -4.84 -1.08
N VAL A 85 16.72 -5.79 -0.13
CA VAL A 85 16.02 -5.59 1.15
C VAL A 85 16.68 -4.52 2.04
N ALA A 86 17.96 -4.23 1.83
CA ALA A 86 18.76 -3.34 2.69
C ALA A 86 18.32 -1.87 2.69
N SER A 87 17.52 -1.42 1.72
CA SER A 87 17.10 -0.02 1.54
C SER A 87 15.94 0.41 2.43
N ILE A 88 15.15 -0.52 2.99
CA ILE A 88 13.91 -0.20 3.70
C ILE A 88 14.14 0.64 4.97
N ASN A 89 15.28 0.43 5.64
CA ASN A 89 15.64 1.16 6.86
C ASN A 89 15.91 2.66 6.62
N GLN A 90 16.10 3.07 5.37
CA GLN A 90 16.34 4.48 5.01
C GLN A 90 15.04 5.27 4.84
N PHE A 91 13.90 4.59 4.74
CA PHE A 91 12.61 5.23 4.53
C PHE A 91 11.90 5.54 5.85
N LYS A 92 11.18 6.66 5.85
CA LYS A 92 10.24 6.94 6.93
C LYS A 92 9.05 6.00 6.77
N SER A 93 8.66 5.31 7.84
CA SER A 93 7.53 4.40 7.79
C SER A 93 6.29 4.97 8.51
N MET A 94 5.12 4.53 8.08
CA MET A 94 3.84 4.83 8.73
C MET A 94 2.96 3.58 8.67
N MET A 95 2.41 3.19 9.82
CA MET A 95 1.35 2.19 9.89
C MET A 95 0.04 2.82 9.42
N ILE A 96 -0.61 2.23 8.40
CA ILE A 96 -1.97 2.62 7.99
C ILE A 96 -3.01 1.95 8.89
N ASP A 97 -2.79 0.66 9.13
CA ASP A 97 -3.61 -0.23 9.95
C ASP A 97 -2.70 -1.29 10.58
N ASP A 98 -3.25 -2.17 11.41
CA ASP A 98 -2.53 -3.23 12.14
C ASP A 98 -1.75 -4.22 11.25
N SER A 99 -1.89 -4.12 9.93
CA SER A 99 -1.39 -5.09 8.95
C SER A 99 -0.65 -4.48 7.75
N ARG A 100 -0.75 -3.15 7.57
CA ARG A 100 -0.22 -2.41 6.42
C ARG A 100 0.75 -1.32 6.86
N LEU A 101 2.01 -1.53 6.48
CA LEU A 101 3.09 -0.57 6.63
C LEU A 101 3.38 0.09 5.28
N MET A 102 3.44 1.42 5.26
CA MET A 102 3.94 2.21 4.13
C MET A 102 5.30 2.78 4.43
N PHE A 103 6.10 2.92 3.38
CA PHE A 103 7.37 3.62 3.43
C PHE A 103 7.34 4.81 2.49
N PHE A 104 7.98 5.91 2.93
CA PHE A 104 8.07 7.14 2.18
C PHE A 104 9.54 7.43 1.88
N ASP A 105 9.83 7.59 0.60
CA ASP A 105 11.07 8.21 0.15
C ASP A 105 10.79 9.69 -0.12
N LEU A 106 11.35 10.54 0.74
CA LEU A 106 11.20 11.99 0.64
C LEU A 106 12.09 12.60 -0.44
N TYR A 107 13.13 11.90 -0.88
CA TYR A 107 14.02 12.35 -1.95
C TYR A 107 13.42 12.06 -3.32
N GLU A 108 12.93 10.84 -3.53
CA GLU A 108 12.29 10.45 -4.80
C GLU A 108 10.80 10.79 -4.88
N ASN A 109 10.20 11.26 -3.78
CA ASN A 109 8.77 11.56 -3.68
C ASN A 109 7.90 10.34 -4.08
N LYS A 110 8.28 9.16 -3.59
CA LYS A 110 7.60 7.88 -3.82
C LYS A 110 7.07 7.29 -2.52
N ILE A 111 5.97 6.56 -2.66
CA ILE A 111 5.40 5.75 -1.57
C ILE A 111 5.60 4.29 -1.94
N PHE A 112 6.05 3.49 -0.99
CA PHE A 112 6.28 2.06 -1.15
C PHE A 112 5.36 1.23 -0.25
N GLN A 113 4.89 0.10 -0.78
CA GLN A 113 3.97 -0.82 -0.11
C GLN A 113 4.28 -2.28 -0.46
N PHE A 114 3.85 -3.19 0.41
CA PHE A 114 3.97 -4.62 0.15
C PHE A 114 2.93 -5.09 -0.87
N PRO A 115 3.34 -5.86 -1.89
CA PRO A 115 2.45 -6.46 -2.88
C PRO A 115 1.71 -7.66 -2.28
N ARG A 116 0.67 -8.13 -2.98
CA ARG A 116 0.04 -9.43 -2.71
C ARG A 116 0.50 -10.44 -3.75
N LEU A 117 1.14 -11.52 -3.30
CA LEU A 117 1.45 -12.67 -4.13
C LEU A 117 0.34 -13.71 -4.02
N ARG A 118 -0.16 -14.20 -5.15
CA ARG A 118 -1.10 -15.32 -5.23
C ARG A 118 -0.54 -16.37 -6.17
N VAL A 119 -0.34 -17.57 -5.65
CA VAL A 119 0.08 -18.73 -6.45
C VAL A 119 -1.09 -19.70 -6.53
N ILE A 120 -1.66 -19.85 -7.72
CA ILE A 120 -2.94 -20.54 -7.97
C ILE A 120 -2.78 -21.56 -9.11
N PRO A 121 -3.65 -22.59 -9.21
CA PRO A 121 -3.63 -23.49 -10.36
C PRO A 121 -3.88 -22.71 -11.66
N SER A 122 -3.16 -23.05 -12.73
CA SER A 122 -3.45 -22.61 -14.09
C SER A 122 -4.62 -23.40 -14.67
N ASP A 123 -5.39 -22.75 -15.54
CA ASP A 123 -6.48 -23.37 -16.29
C ASP A 123 -5.97 -24.23 -17.47
N ASP A 124 -4.68 -24.10 -17.83
CA ASP A 124 -4.06 -24.83 -18.93
C ASP A 124 -2.69 -25.47 -18.54
N ALA A 125 -1.94 -25.91 -19.54
CA ALA A 125 -0.64 -26.56 -19.36
C ALA A 125 0.54 -25.58 -19.25
N LEU A 126 0.29 -24.26 -19.22
CA LEU A 126 1.27 -23.19 -19.22
C LEU A 126 1.27 -22.45 -17.87
N ILE A 127 2.42 -21.86 -17.55
CA ILE A 127 2.53 -20.93 -16.42
C ILE A 127 2.14 -19.54 -16.93
N HIS A 128 1.14 -18.91 -16.31
CA HIS A 128 0.77 -17.52 -16.59
C HIS A 128 1.19 -16.61 -15.44
N LEU A 129 1.85 -15.51 -15.80
CA LEU A 129 2.22 -14.45 -14.89
C LEU A 129 1.42 -13.21 -15.25
N ARG A 130 0.58 -12.74 -14.33
CA ARG A 130 -0.20 -11.52 -14.51
C ARG A 130 -0.11 -10.62 -13.28
N LEU A 131 -0.03 -9.33 -13.54
CA LEU A 131 0.02 -8.28 -12.53
C LEU A 131 -1.27 -7.48 -12.62
N VAL A 132 -2.01 -7.43 -11.53
CA VAL A 132 -3.21 -6.61 -11.39
C VAL A 132 -2.88 -5.48 -10.42
N GLU A 133 -2.89 -4.27 -10.95
CA GLU A 133 -2.68 -3.03 -10.21
C GLU A 133 -4.02 -2.35 -9.99
N GLU A 134 -4.27 -1.92 -8.77
CA GLU A 134 -5.55 -1.33 -8.40
C GLU A 134 -5.34 -0.02 -7.65
N SER A 135 -6.26 0.91 -7.82
CA SER A 135 -6.35 2.09 -6.97
C SER A 135 -7.76 2.63 -6.92
N CYS A 136 -8.01 3.56 -5.99
CA CYS A 136 -9.25 4.31 -5.92
C CYS A 136 -9.16 5.71 -6.56
N GLY A 137 -10.30 6.18 -7.05
CA GLY A 137 -10.45 7.53 -7.57
C GLY A 137 -11.87 8.07 -7.52
N ARG A 138 -11.97 9.39 -7.67
CA ARG A 138 -13.26 10.10 -7.82
C ARG A 138 -14.02 9.69 -9.08
N SER A 139 -13.34 9.09 -10.05
CA SER A 139 -13.92 8.46 -11.24
C SER A 139 -13.11 7.21 -11.59
N LEU A 140 -13.69 6.31 -12.38
CA LEU A 140 -13.01 5.10 -12.87
C LEU A 140 -11.71 5.44 -13.61
N SER A 141 -11.76 6.37 -14.57
CA SER A 141 -10.59 6.79 -15.34
C SER A 141 -9.45 7.34 -14.46
N LYS A 142 -9.76 8.07 -13.38
CA LYS A 142 -8.74 8.57 -12.45
C LYS A 142 -8.15 7.45 -11.60
N ALA A 143 -8.97 6.46 -11.24
CA ALA A 143 -8.55 5.29 -10.49
C ALA A 143 -7.65 4.39 -11.35
N GLU A 144 -7.96 4.19 -12.63
CA GLU A 144 -7.13 3.45 -13.58
C GLU A 144 -5.80 4.16 -13.86
N SER A 145 -5.82 5.48 -14.06
CA SER A 145 -4.58 6.26 -14.26
C SER A 145 -3.63 6.15 -13.07
N ARG A 146 -4.15 6.20 -11.83
CA ARG A 146 -3.36 5.97 -10.61
C ARG A 146 -2.88 4.53 -10.48
N ALA A 147 -3.68 3.55 -10.93
CA ALA A 147 -3.27 2.14 -10.94
C ALA A 147 -2.10 1.92 -11.90
N GLN A 148 -2.13 2.52 -13.10
CA GLN A 148 -1.04 2.48 -14.09
C GLN A 148 0.26 3.13 -13.60
N ASN A 149 0.20 4.04 -12.63
CA ASN A 149 1.37 4.68 -12.05
C ASN A 149 2.05 3.80 -10.97
N ILE A 150 1.48 2.64 -10.64
CA ILE A 150 2.14 1.66 -9.78
C ILE A 150 3.30 1.05 -10.56
N ASP A 151 4.45 0.96 -9.91
CA ASP A 151 5.65 0.32 -10.43
C ASP A 151 6.06 -0.80 -9.48
N TYR A 152 5.92 -2.04 -9.95
CA TYR A 152 6.37 -3.21 -9.23
C TYR A 152 7.65 -3.84 -9.81
N GLY A 153 8.03 -3.54 -11.05
CA GLY A 153 9.32 -3.94 -11.63
C GLY A 153 9.77 -5.39 -11.40
N VAL A 154 8.94 -6.40 -11.71
CA VAL A 154 9.34 -7.83 -11.61
C VAL A 154 10.31 -8.24 -12.72
N SER A 155 11.18 -9.23 -12.45
CA SER A 155 12.11 -9.82 -13.42
C SER A 155 11.75 -11.27 -13.67
N ILE A 156 11.51 -11.61 -14.93
CA ILE A 156 10.96 -12.91 -15.34
C ILE A 156 11.90 -13.57 -16.35
N SER A 157 12.19 -14.85 -16.14
CA SER A 157 12.89 -15.72 -17.11
C SER A 157 11.96 -16.87 -17.55
N ASP A 158 12.48 -17.90 -18.22
CA ASP A 158 11.69 -19.09 -18.58
C ASP A 158 11.57 -20.10 -17.43
N SER A 159 12.30 -19.89 -16.33
CA SER A 159 12.27 -20.81 -15.19
C SER A 159 12.18 -20.12 -13.83
N SER A 160 12.17 -18.79 -13.80
CA SER A 160 12.17 -18.04 -12.55
C SER A 160 11.41 -16.71 -12.64
N LEU A 161 10.92 -16.30 -11.48
CA LEU A 161 10.30 -15.01 -11.20
C LEU A 161 11.01 -14.41 -9.98
N TYR A 162 11.66 -13.27 -10.18
CA TYR A 162 12.25 -12.47 -9.12
C TYR A 162 11.52 -11.16 -8.98
N MET A 163 10.97 -10.93 -7.80
CA MET A 163 10.12 -9.77 -7.53
C MET A 163 10.75 -8.86 -6.47
N PRO A 164 10.57 -7.53 -6.56
CA PRO A 164 10.91 -6.66 -5.45
C PRO A 164 10.07 -6.97 -4.20
N LEU A 165 10.59 -6.59 -3.05
CA LEU A 165 9.88 -6.72 -1.77
C LEU A 165 8.71 -5.72 -1.67
N LEU A 166 8.89 -4.54 -2.25
CA LEU A 166 7.91 -3.45 -2.25
C LEU A 166 7.63 -3.02 -3.68
N PHE A 167 6.38 -2.68 -3.98
CA PHE A 167 6.05 -1.85 -5.14
C PHE A 167 6.08 -0.37 -4.75
N SER A 168 6.14 0.52 -5.74
CA SER A 168 6.14 1.96 -5.53
C SER A 168 5.10 2.67 -6.40
N TYR A 169 4.76 3.90 -6.04
CA TYR A 169 3.96 4.81 -6.87
C TYR A 169 4.28 6.27 -6.47
N PRO A 170 4.03 7.26 -7.35
CA PRO A 170 4.37 8.64 -7.06
C PRO A 170 3.50 9.21 -5.94
N ALA A 171 4.09 9.94 -4.99
CA ALA A 171 3.36 10.51 -3.86
C ALA A 171 2.30 11.55 -4.29
N SER A 172 2.42 12.11 -5.51
CA SER A 172 1.39 12.98 -6.12
C SER A 172 0.04 12.29 -6.29
N ASP A 173 0.01 10.96 -6.38
CA ASP A 173 -1.24 10.19 -6.49
C ASP A 173 -1.98 10.08 -5.15
N LEU A 174 -1.29 10.44 -4.06
CA LEU A 174 -1.74 10.32 -2.67
C LEU A 174 -2.06 8.87 -2.30
N ILE A 175 -2.39 8.63 -1.04
CA ILE A 175 -2.80 7.30 -0.58
C ILE A 175 -4.26 7.09 -0.96
N ARG A 176 -4.51 6.15 -1.88
CA ARG A 176 -5.81 5.86 -2.51
C ARG A 176 -5.99 4.36 -2.69
N ALA A 177 -5.71 3.60 -1.63
CA ALA A 177 -5.83 2.14 -1.62
C ALA A 177 -5.10 1.45 -2.78
N GLN A 178 -3.92 1.97 -3.16
CA GLN A 178 -3.07 1.33 -4.16
C GLN A 178 -2.69 -0.09 -3.74
N GLU A 179 -2.78 -1.04 -4.67
CA GLU A 179 -2.43 -2.43 -4.44
C GLU A 179 -1.87 -3.07 -5.72
N ALA A 180 -0.70 -3.70 -5.62
CA ALA A 180 -0.16 -4.57 -6.65
C ALA A 180 -0.41 -6.04 -6.29
N LYS A 181 -1.14 -6.77 -7.14
CA LYS A 181 -1.44 -8.19 -6.98
C LYS A 181 -0.74 -8.99 -8.08
N LEU A 182 0.28 -9.74 -7.72
CA LEU A 182 0.97 -10.65 -8.64
C LEU A 182 0.32 -12.03 -8.55
N TYR A 183 -0.22 -12.50 -9.67
CA TYR A 183 -0.73 -13.85 -9.82
C TYR A 183 0.30 -14.69 -10.59
N VAL A 184 0.60 -15.84 -10.00
CA VAL A 184 1.46 -16.87 -10.58
C VAL A 184 0.59 -18.12 -10.74
N GLU A 185 0.11 -18.33 -11.95
CA GLU A 185 -0.79 -19.42 -12.29
C GLU A 185 0.05 -20.59 -12.80
N ILE A 186 -0.04 -21.73 -12.13
CA ILE A 186 0.89 -22.85 -12.33
C ILE A 186 0.08 -24.09 -12.65
N PRO A 187 0.39 -24.85 -13.72
CA PRO A 187 -0.34 -26.06 -14.04
C PRO A 187 -0.27 -27.10 -12.93
N VAL A 188 -1.37 -27.81 -12.72
CA VAL A 188 -1.44 -28.88 -11.72
C VAL A 188 -0.40 -29.96 -12.00
N GLY A 189 0.29 -30.41 -10.95
CA GLY A 189 1.38 -31.38 -11.02
C GLY A 189 2.77 -30.76 -11.23
N LYS A 190 2.86 -29.46 -11.58
CA LYS A 190 4.15 -28.77 -11.71
C LYS A 190 4.70 -28.35 -10.35
N LYS A 191 6.03 -28.36 -10.25
CA LYS A 191 6.77 -28.02 -9.04
C LYS A 191 7.15 -26.55 -9.02
N VAL A 192 7.16 -25.98 -7.83
CA VAL A 192 7.52 -24.60 -7.53
C VAL A 192 8.52 -24.62 -6.40
N TYR A 193 9.63 -23.91 -6.55
CA TYR A 193 10.60 -23.74 -5.48
C TYR A 193 10.60 -22.28 -5.05
N PHE A 194 10.38 -22.03 -3.77
CA PHE A 194 10.53 -20.70 -3.20
C PHE A 194 11.92 -20.61 -2.58
N GLU A 195 12.72 -19.67 -3.07
CA GLU A 195 14.02 -19.42 -2.49
C GLU A 195 13.90 -18.95 -1.03
N GLU A 196 14.95 -19.17 -0.25
CA GLU A 196 15.06 -18.60 1.11
C GLU A 196 14.89 -17.08 1.09
N SER A 197 15.33 -16.44 0.00
CA SER A 197 15.22 -15.00 -0.24
C SER A 197 13.79 -14.47 -0.19
N VAL A 198 12.76 -15.31 -0.43
CA VAL A 198 11.36 -14.87 -0.48
C VAL A 198 10.85 -14.30 0.85
N TYR A 199 11.56 -14.57 1.94
CA TYR A 199 11.25 -14.06 3.26
C TYR A 199 12.51 -13.61 4.00
N THR A 200 12.39 -12.54 4.78
CA THR A 200 13.47 -12.02 5.62
C THR A 200 12.96 -11.70 7.02
N ASN A 201 13.77 -11.98 8.04
CA ASN A 201 13.46 -11.68 9.44
C ASN A 201 13.60 -10.19 9.78
N ASN A 202 14.13 -9.38 8.87
CA ASN A 202 14.29 -7.95 9.06
C ASN A 202 13.00 -7.14 8.78
N LEU A 203 11.87 -7.82 8.55
CA LEU A 203 10.57 -7.17 8.36
C LEU A 203 9.94 -6.81 9.72
N PRO A 204 9.25 -5.67 9.83
CA PRO A 204 8.45 -5.35 11.01
C PRO A 204 7.39 -6.43 11.30
N ASN A 205 7.08 -6.64 12.58
CA ASN A 205 6.25 -7.76 13.03
C ASN A 205 4.79 -7.73 12.50
N GLU A 206 4.30 -6.56 12.13
CA GLU A 206 2.90 -6.23 11.84
C GLU A 206 2.56 -6.30 10.33
N VAL A 207 3.37 -6.99 9.52
CA VAL A 207 3.23 -6.97 8.05
C VAL A 207 2.57 -8.25 7.50
N ASN A 208 1.52 -8.09 6.70
CA ASN A 208 0.83 -9.21 6.02
C ASN A 208 1.76 -10.12 5.20
N TYR A 209 2.87 -9.60 4.67
CA TYR A 209 3.88 -10.32 3.88
C TYR A 209 4.52 -11.53 4.60
N ARG A 210 4.36 -11.66 5.93
CA ARG A 210 4.89 -12.79 6.72
C ARG A 210 4.35 -14.15 6.31
N PHE A 211 3.24 -14.24 5.58
CA PHE A 211 2.74 -15.52 5.09
C PHE A 211 3.78 -16.25 4.21
N LEU A 212 4.69 -15.51 3.56
CA LEU A 212 5.76 -16.07 2.74
C LEU A 212 6.82 -16.85 3.52
N ARG A 213 6.93 -16.63 4.83
CA ARG A 213 7.80 -17.40 5.73
C ARG A 213 7.57 -18.90 5.64
N ARG A 214 6.33 -19.33 5.42
CA ARG A 214 6.02 -20.77 5.32
C ARG A 214 6.61 -21.41 4.06
N TYR A 215 6.80 -20.61 3.00
CA TYR A 215 7.26 -21.05 1.69
C TYR A 215 8.79 -21.01 1.54
N ALA A 216 9.45 -20.08 2.21
CA ALA A 216 10.91 -19.89 2.12
C ALA A 216 11.70 -21.20 2.24
N GLY A 217 12.59 -21.42 1.27
CA GLY A 217 13.51 -22.57 1.22
C GLY A 217 12.86 -23.91 0.88
N LYS A 218 11.59 -23.93 0.43
CA LYS A 218 10.83 -25.17 0.23
C LYS A 218 10.29 -25.32 -1.19
N SER A 219 10.15 -26.59 -1.58
CA SER A 219 9.49 -26.99 -2.82
C SER A 219 8.04 -27.38 -2.57
N TYR A 220 7.19 -27.04 -3.53
CA TYR A 220 5.76 -27.32 -3.53
C TYR A 220 5.37 -27.90 -4.87
N VAL A 221 4.31 -28.71 -4.88
CA VAL A 221 3.62 -29.14 -6.10
C VAL A 221 2.27 -28.45 -6.16
N MET A 222 1.90 -27.95 -7.33
CA MET A 222 0.59 -27.37 -7.53
C MET A 222 -0.47 -28.47 -7.61
N THR A 223 -1.54 -28.32 -6.83
CA THR A 223 -2.72 -29.19 -6.85
C THR A 223 -3.96 -28.36 -7.17
N GLN A 224 -5.09 -29.02 -7.43
CA GLN A 224 -6.39 -28.34 -7.60
C GLN A 224 -6.78 -27.50 -6.37
N ALA A 225 -6.31 -27.88 -5.17
CA ALA A 225 -6.55 -27.14 -3.92
C ALA A 225 -5.47 -26.08 -3.61
N GLY A 226 -4.50 -25.88 -4.51
CA GLY A 226 -3.35 -24.98 -4.31
C GLY A 226 -2.04 -25.72 -4.02
N LEU A 227 -1.07 -25.02 -3.43
CA LEU A 227 0.28 -25.54 -3.18
C LEU A 227 0.32 -26.57 -2.06
N LYS A 228 0.89 -27.75 -2.35
CA LYS A 228 1.19 -28.81 -1.37
C LYS A 228 2.71 -28.98 -1.23
N VAL A 229 3.21 -29.06 -0.01
CA VAL A 229 4.65 -29.27 0.27
C VAL A 229 5.09 -30.60 -0.36
N VAL A 230 6.24 -30.58 -1.03
CA VAL A 230 6.95 -31.80 -1.46
C VAL A 230 7.94 -32.12 -0.36
N GLU A 231 7.77 -33.28 0.28
CA GLU A 231 8.74 -33.83 1.25
C GLU A 231 10.06 -34.22 0.57
#